data_AF-A0A821MV88-F1
#
_entry.id   AF-A0A821MV88-F1
#
_cell.length_a   1.000
_cell.length_b   1.000
_cell.length_c   1.000
_cell.angle_alpha   90.00
_cell.angle_beta   90.00
_cell.angle_gamma   90.00
#
_symmetry.space_group_name_H-M   'P 1'
#
loop_
_entity.id
_entity.type
_entity.pdbx_description
1 polymer ?
#
loop_
_entity_poly.entity_id
_entity_poly.type
_entity_poly.pdbx_seq_one_letter_code
_entity_poly.pdbx_strand_id
1 'polypeptide(L)' 'DVELGFTGPCGSCRQTLAEFGLDLDVYLINIKNE' A
#
# COMPACT_ATOMS: atom_id res chain seq x y z
N ASP A 1 8.04 7.57 -0.97
CA ASP A 1 6.70 7.13 -1.37
C ASP A 1 5.65 8.23 -1.22
N VAL A 2 5.43 8.77 -0.01
CA VAL A 2 4.56 9.94 0.20
C VAL A 2 5.00 11.15 -0.64
N GLU A 3 6.30 11.41 -0.73
CA GLU A 3 6.85 12.50 -1.59
C GLU A 3 6.57 12.28 -3.07
N LEU A 4 6.44 11.03 -3.51
CA LEU A 4 6.09 10.62 -4.87
C LEU A 4 4.57 10.61 -5.11
N GLY A 5 3.76 10.86 -4.07
CA GLY A 5 2.29 10.84 -4.16
C GLY A 5 1.68 9.45 -4.01
N PHE A 6 2.45 8.42 -3.66
CA PHE A 6 1.90 7.11 -3.35
C PHE A 6 1.61 7.02 -1.85
N THR A 7 0.44 6.49 -1.51
CA THR A 7 0.06 6.21 -0.12
C THR A 7 -0.08 4.72 0.08
N GLY A 8 0.88 4.14 0.79
CA GLY A 8 0.85 2.73 1.18
C GLY A 8 -0.19 2.40 2.26
N PRO A 9 -0.51 1.12 2.46
CA PRO A 9 -1.44 0.67 3.51
C PRO A 9 -0.93 1.05 4.90
N CYS A 10 -1.83 1.40 5.82
CA CYS A 10 -1.48 1.68 7.21
C CYS A 10 -1.09 0.39 7.97
N GLY A 11 -0.67 0.51 9.23
CA GLY A 11 -0.29 -0.64 10.06
C GLY A 11 -1.37 -1.72 10.17
N SER A 12 -2.63 -1.31 10.34
CA SER A 12 -3.77 -2.24 10.40
C SER A 12 -4.01 -2.92 9.06
N CYS A 13 -4.02 -2.17 7.95
CA CYS A 13 -4.20 -2.74 6.61
C CYS A 13 -3.08 -3.75 6.28
N ARG A 14 -1.84 -3.45 6.68
CA ARG A 14 -0.71 -4.38 6.51
C ARG A 14 -0.88 -5.67 7.31
N GLN A 15 -1.40 -5.61 8.54
CA GLN A 15 -1.69 -6.81 9.31
C GLN A 15 -2.74 -7.67 8.63
N THR A 16 -3.86 -7.07 8.21
CA THR A 16 -4.90 -7.80 7.48
C THR A 16 -4.38 -8.42 6.20
N LEU A 17 -3.55 -7.71 5.42
CA LEU A 17 -2.93 -8.27 4.20
C LEU A 17 -2.01 -9.46 4.51
N ALA A 18 -1.23 -9.38 5.59
CA ALA A 18 -0.31 -10.45 6.00
C ALA A 18 -1.02 -11.76 6.36
N GLU A 19 -2.30 -11.71 6.77
CA GLU A 19 -3.11 -12.92 7.01
C GLU A 19 -3.35 -13.74 5.73
N PHE A 20 -3.31 -13.11 4.56
CA PHE A 20 -3.49 -13.77 3.26
C PHE A 20 -2.17 -14.23 2.62
N GLY A 21 -1.04 -13.89 3.23
CA GLY A 21 0.30 -14.21 2.74
C GLY A 21 1.23 -13.00 2.77
N LEU A 22 2.52 -13.25 2.95
CA LEU A 22 3.56 -12.20 2.94
C LEU A 22 4.05 -11.87 1.53
N ASP A 23 3.79 -12.76 0.57
CA ASP A 23 4.22 -12.66 -0.83
C ASP A 23 3.04 -12.13 -1.69
N LEU A 24 2.54 -10.95 -1.33
CA LEU A 24 1.44 -10.30 -2.04
C LEU A 24 1.96 -9.06 -2.77
N ASP A 25 1.66 -9.00 -4.08
CA ASP A 25 1.87 -7.79 -4.86
C ASP A 25 0.83 -6.72 -4.48
N VAL A 26 1.28 -5.65 -3.83
CA VAL A 26 0.41 -4.52 -3.43
C VAL A 26 0.60 -3.37 -4.41
N TYR A 27 -0.41 -3.16 -5.27
CA TYR A 27 -0.46 -2.05 -6.21
C TYR A 27 -0.98 -0.79 -5.53
N LEU A 28 -0.19 0.29 -5.55
CA LEU A 28 -0.55 1.58 -4.97
C LEU A 28 -0.97 2.55 -6.06
N ILE A 29 -1.99 3.36 -5.76
CA ILE A 29 -2.45 4.43 -6.64
C ILE A 29 -1.71 5.71 -6.25
N ASN A 30 -1.21 6.44 -7.26
CA ASN A 30 -0.69 7.77 -7.05
C ASN A 30 -1.87 8.74 -6.87
N ILE A 31 -1.92 9.42 -5.73
CA ILE A 31 -2.96 10.42 -5.44
C ILE A 31 -2.69 11.76 -6.14
N LYS A 32 -1.51 11.92 -6.76
CA LYS A 32 -1.25 13.02 -7.70
C LYS A 32 -1.85 12.65 -9.06
N ASN A 33 -2.91 13.36 -9.43
CA ASN A 33 -3.61 13.22 -10.69
C ASN A 33 -2.81 13.95 -11.79
N GLU A 34 -1.66 13.40 -12.17
CA GLU A 34 -0.81 13.89 -13.28
C GLU A 34 -1.19 13.25 -14.62
#